data_AF-A0A2I0X9G5-F1
#
_entry.id   AF-A0A2I0X9G5-F1
#
_cell.length_a   1.000
_cell.length_b   1.000
_cell.length_c   1.000
_cell.angle_alpha   90.00
_cell.angle_beta   90.00
_cell.angle_gamma   90.00
#
_symmetry.space_group_name_H-M   'P 1'
#
loop_
_entity.id
_entity.type
_entity.pdbx_description
1 polymer ?
#
loop_
_entity_poly.entity_id
_entity_poly.type
_entity_poly.pdbx_seq_one_letter_code
_entity_poly.pdbx_strand_id
1 'polypeptide(L)'
;MIGSLLYLTASRPDIMFSVCLCARFQADPRESHLTTIKRIFRYLLGTQGLGIWYPRHNTSFEIIGFSDSDFTRCKVDRKSTSGTCQFIG
;
A
#
# COMPACT_ATOMS: atom_id res chain seq x y z
N MET A 1 3.91 -13.37 0.13
CA MET A 1 4.46 -12.29 -0.73
C MET A 1 3.65 -11.00 -0.63
N ILE A 2 2.34 -11.02 -0.86
CA ILE A 2 1.52 -9.80 -0.80
C ILE A 2 1.37 -9.27 0.64
N GLY A 3 1.16 -10.14 1.63
CA GLY A 3 1.03 -9.73 3.03
C GLY A 3 2.25 -8.96 3.57
N SER A 4 3.47 -9.38 3.23
CA SER A 4 4.70 -8.66 3.60
C SER A 4 4.81 -7.30 2.90
N LEU A 5 4.34 -7.19 1.66
CA LEU A 5 4.28 -5.90 0.95
C LEU A 5 3.22 -4.98 1.55
N LEU A 6 2.07 -5.52 1.97
CA LEU A 6 1.03 -4.78 2.69
C LEU A 6 1.54 -4.24 4.03
N TYR A 7 2.36 -5.00 4.75
CA TYR A 7 3.01 -4.47 5.95
C TYR A 7 3.95 -3.31 5.62
N LEU A 8 4.71 -3.43 4.53
CA LEU A 8 5.65 -2.40 4.11
C LEU A 8 4.97 -1.08 3.74
N THR A 9 3.69 -1.08 3.31
CA THR A 9 3.00 0.16 2.92
C THR A 9 2.88 1.17 4.07
N ALA A 10 2.97 0.72 5.32
CA ALA A 10 2.95 1.60 6.49
C ALA A 10 4.14 2.58 6.52
N SER A 11 5.33 2.14 6.12
CA SER A 11 6.52 2.98 5.97
C SER A 11 6.78 3.41 4.52
N ARG A 12 6.16 2.73 3.54
CA ARG A 12 6.30 2.97 2.10
C ARG A 12 4.94 3.25 1.44
N PRO A 13 4.31 4.40 1.68
CA PRO A 13 3.02 4.72 1.08
C PRO A 13 3.10 4.84 -0.46
N ASP A 14 4.29 5.08 -1.01
CA ASP A 14 4.57 5.16 -2.45
C ASP A 14 4.23 3.86 -3.21
N ILE A 15 4.32 2.68 -2.57
CA ILE A 15 3.96 1.41 -3.20
C ILE A 15 2.52 0.97 -2.93
N MET A 16 1.78 1.70 -2.08
CA MET A 16 0.48 1.30 -1.55
C MET A 16 -0.53 0.94 -2.65
N PHE A 17 -0.69 1.80 -3.66
CA PHE A 17 -1.62 1.55 -4.75
C PHE A 17 -1.33 0.24 -5.50
N SER A 18 -0.07 0.04 -5.88
CA SER A 18 0.37 -1.14 -6.64
C SER A 18 0.18 -2.44 -5.85
N VAL A 19 0.50 -2.42 -4.55
CA VAL A 19 0.34 -3.58 -3.67
C VAL A 19 -1.15 -3.88 -3.42
N CYS A 20 -1.95 -2.87 -3.08
CA CYS A 20 -3.38 -3.03 -2.84
C CYS A 20 -4.11 -3.56 -4.08
N LEU A 21 -3.71 -3.14 -5.28
CA LEU A 21 -4.27 -3.68 -6.52
C LEU A 21 -3.92 -5.15 -6.70
N CYS A 22 -2.67 -5.55 -6.45
CA CYS A 22 -2.26 -6.96 -6.52
C CYS A 22 -2.99 -7.82 -5.49
N ALA A 23 -3.24 -7.28 -4.28
CA ALA A 23 -3.95 -7.98 -3.21
C ALA A 23 -5.38 -8.39 -3.60
N ARG A 24 -6.06 -7.61 -4.46
CA ARG A 24 -7.41 -7.94 -4.94
C ARG A 24 -7.46 -9.25 -5.72
N PHE A 25 -6.38 -9.60 -6.41
CA PHE A 25 -6.27 -10.82 -7.21
C PHE A 25 -5.49 -11.92 -6.47
N GLN A 26 -5.31 -11.81 -5.15
CA GLN A 26 -4.56 -12.81 -4.38
C GLN A 26 -5.26 -14.18 -4.38
N ALA A 27 -6.59 -14.22 -4.47
CA ALA A 27 -7.36 -15.47 -4.52
C ALA A 27 -7.21 -16.23 -5.85
N ASP A 28 -6.95 -15.51 -6.94
CA ASP A 28 -6.74 -16.07 -8.29
C ASP A 28 -5.65 -15.27 -9.04
N PRO A 29 -4.36 -15.50 -8.70
CA PRO A 29 -3.26 -14.74 -9.25
C PRO A 29 -2.92 -15.20 -10.68
N ARG A 30 -2.69 -14.23 -11.57
CA ARG A 30 -2.28 -14.43 -12.97
C ARG A 30 -0.81 -14.04 -13.17
N GLU A 31 -0.18 -14.50 -14.25
CA GLU A 31 1.22 -14.18 -14.56
C GLU A 31 1.51 -12.68 -14.66
N SER A 32 0.54 -11.90 -15.12
CA SER A 32 0.63 -10.44 -15.15
C SER A 32 0.78 -9.86 -13.74
N HIS A 33 0.07 -10.39 -12.74
CA HIS A 33 0.18 -9.98 -11.34
C HIS A 33 1.55 -10.36 -10.76
N LEU A 34 2.08 -11.54 -11.07
CA LEU A 34 3.43 -11.94 -10.67
C LEU A 34 4.51 -11.03 -11.26
N THR A 35 4.35 -10.60 -12.51
CA THR A 35 5.26 -9.66 -13.17
C THR A 35 5.25 -8.31 -12.47
N THR A 36 4.07 -7.80 -12.08
CA THR A 36 3.93 -6.58 -11.28
C THR A 36 4.62 -6.70 -9.94
N ILE A 37 4.41 -7.81 -9.22
CA ILE A 37 5.07 -8.05 -7.92
C ILE A 37 6.60 -8.07 -8.06
N LYS A 38 7.15 -8.70 -9.10
CA LYS A 38 8.59 -8.67 -9.39
C LYS A 38 9.11 -7.25 -9.63
N ARG A 39 8.33 -6.39 -10.29
CA ARG A 39 8.69 -4.96 -10.47
C ARG A 39 8.70 -4.20 -9.15
N ILE A 40 7.73 -4.45 -8.27
CA ILE A 40 7.69 -3.87 -6.91
C ILE A 40 8.95 -4.26 -6.14
N PHE A 41 9.34 -5.55 -6.15
CA PHE A 41 10.57 -5.98 -5.50
C PHE A 41 11.83 -5.32 -6.07
N ARG A 42 11.93 -5.21 -7.40
CA ARG A 42 13.06 -4.50 -8.05
C ARG A 42 13.13 -3.04 -7.62
N TYR A 43 11.99 -2.37 -7.54
CA TYR A 43 11.90 -0.99 -7.07
C TYR A 43 12.33 -0.85 -5.60
N LEU A 44 11.89 -1.75 -4.73
CA LEU A 44 12.29 -1.77 -3.31
C LEU A 44 13.79 -2.01 -3.14
N LEU A 45 14.37 -2.91 -3.93
CA LEU A 45 15.82 -3.14 -3.94
C LEU A 45 16.60 -1.88 -4.38
N GLY A 46 16.09 -1.12 -5.35
CA GLY A 46 16.71 0.13 -5.79
C GLY A 46 16.49 1.32 -4.85
N THR A 47 15.58 1.21 -3.87
CA THR A 47 15.16 2.33 -3.02
C THR A 47 15.17 1.98 -1.54
N GLN A 48 16.10 1.14 -1.09
CA GLN A 48 16.14 0.66 0.30
C GLN A 48 16.24 1.76 1.35
N GLY A 49 16.83 2.91 1.01
CA GLY A 49 16.95 4.06 1.90
C GLY A 49 15.73 4.99 1.93
N LEU A 50 14.73 4.77 1.07
CA LEU A 50 13.50 5.57 1.08
C LEU A 50 12.48 4.93 2.03
N GLY A 51 11.80 5.74 2.83
CA GLY A 51 10.73 5.32 3.71
C GLY A 51 10.45 6.33 4.81
N ILE A 52 9.25 6.26 5.37
CA ILE A 52 8.83 7.05 6.52
C ILE A 52 9.26 6.30 7.78
N TRP A 53 9.88 7.01 8.71
CA TRP A 53 10.25 6.50 10.02
C TRP A 53 9.39 7.15 11.10
N TYR A 54 8.76 6.32 11.93
CA TYR A 54 7.92 6.78 13.03
C TYR A 54 8.71 6.73 14.36
N PRO A 55 9.01 7.87 14.99
CA PRO A 55 9.72 7.90 16.27
C PRO A 55 8.91 7.22 17.38
N ARG A 56 9.55 6.34 18.15
CA ARG A 56 8.92 5.69 19.32
C ARG A 56 8.74 6.65 20.50
N HIS A 57 9.60 7.66 20.62
CA HIS A 57 9.61 8.62 21.73
C HIS A 57 9.71 10.05 21.19
N ASN A 58 8.55 10.73 21.10
CA ASN A 58 8.45 12.18 21.17
C ASN A 58 7.01 12.55 21.53
N THR A 59 6.82 13.41 22.53
CA THR A 59 5.53 13.74 23.17
C THR A 59 4.69 14.76 22.41
N SER A 60 4.78 14.80 21.08
CA SER A 60 3.98 15.69 20.22
C SER A 60 3.99 15.21 18.76
N PHE A 61 3.86 13.89 18.53
CA PHE A 61 3.75 13.34 17.19
C PHE A 61 2.32 12.84 17.01
N GLU A 62 1.49 13.62 16.33
CA GLU A 62 0.09 13.30 16.09
C GLU A 62 -0.05 12.65 14.71
N ILE A 63 -0.62 11.45 14.67
CA ILE A 63 -0.98 10.78 13.43
C ILE A 63 -2.49 10.89 13.28
N ILE A 64 -2.94 11.73 12.36
CA ILE A 64 -4.37 11.88 12.04
C ILE A 64 -4.66 11.05 10.78
N GLY A 65 -5.49 10.03 10.94
CA GLY A 65 -5.92 9.15 9.86
C GLY A 65 -7.31 9.53 9.36
N PHE A 66 -7.45 9.69 8.04
CA PHE A 66 -8.73 9.79 7.37
C PHE A 66 -8.96 8.52 6.56
N SER A 67 -10.19 8.02 6.56
CA SER A 67 -10.61 6.92 5.72
C SER A 67 -11.87 7.29 4.98
N ASP A 68 -11.92 6.96 3.70
CA ASP A 68 -13.08 7.12 2.86
C ASP A 68 -13.37 5.82 2.11
N SER A 69 -14.63 5.62 1.73
CA SER A 69 -15.03 4.44 0.97
C SER A 69 -16.01 4.83 -0.12
N ASP A 70 -15.59 4.65 -1.37
CA ASP A 70 -16.42 4.90 -2.53
C ASP A 70 -17.02 3.60 -3.07
N PHE A 71 -18.32 3.61 -3.32
CA PHE A 71 -19.01 2.53 -4.04
C PHE A 71 -18.72 2.60 -5.55
N THR A 72 -18.64 1.46 -6.23
CA THR A 72 -18.39 1.33 -7.69
C THR A 72 -17.08 1.89 -8.25
N ARG A 73 -16.16 2.38 -7.42
CA ARG A 73 -14.88 2.96 -7.89
C ARG A 73 -13.97 1.94 -8.60
N CYS A 74 -14.12 0.64 -8.31
CA CYS A 74 -13.39 -0.40 -9.05
C CYS A 74 -14.06 -0.70 -10.40
N LYS A 75 -13.38 -0.39 -11.52
CA LYS A 75 -13.90 -0.65 -12.87
C LYS A 75 -14.01 -2.14 -13.22
N VAL A 76 -13.32 -3.02 -12.48
CA VAL A 76 -13.24 -4.46 -12.81
C VAL A 76 -14.42 -5.23 -12.20
N ASP A 77 -14.66 -5.07 -10.90
CA ASP A 77 -15.64 -5.86 -10.16
C ASP A 77 -16.72 -4.99 -9.47
N ARG A 78 -16.69 -3.67 -9.68
CA ARG A 78 -17.58 -2.67 -9.06
C ARG A 78 -17.61 -2.71 -7.53
N LYS A 79 -16.66 -3.38 -6.89
CA LYS A 79 -16.56 -3.41 -5.43
C LYS A 79 -16.15 -2.04 -4.90
N SER A 80 -16.57 -1.76 -3.68
CA SER A 80 -16.17 -0.55 -2.97
C SER A 80 -14.65 -0.51 -2.83
N THR A 81 -14.08 0.67 -3.02
CA THR A 81 -12.65 0.90 -2.79
C THR A 81 -12.51 1.81 -1.58
N SER A 82 -11.86 1.33 -0.54
CA SER A 82 -11.44 2.16 0.58
C SER A 82 -10.16 2.92 0.22
N GLY A 83 -10.14 4.20 0.55
CA GLY A 83 -8.96 5.06 0.53
C GLY A 83 -8.60 5.45 1.96
N THR A 84 -7.31 5.61 2.22
CA THR A 84 -6.82 6.15 3.49
C THR A 84 -5.83 7.27 3.22
N CYS A 85 -5.83 8.28 4.07
CA CYS A 85 -4.87 9.37 4.10
C CYS A 85 -4.37 9.53 5.53
N GLN A 86 -3.06 9.70 5.70
CA GLN A 86 -2.45 9.89 7.01
C GLN A 86 -1.72 11.23 6.99
N PHE A 87 -2.11 12.11 7.91
CA PHE A 87 -1.40 13.35 8.20
C PHE A 87 -0.46 13.10 9.38
N ILE A 88 0.78 13.58 9.23
CA ILE A 88 1.85 13.42 10.20
C ILE A 88 2.31 14.82 10.58
N GLY A 89 2.03 15.25 11.82
CA GLY A 89 2.26 16.62 12.32
C GLY A 89 2.65 16.66 13.80
#